data_AF-A0AA95I0B3-F1
#
_entry.id   AF-A0AA95I0B3-F1
#
_cell.length_a   1.000
_cell.length_b   1.000
_cell.length_c   1.000
_cell.angle_alpha   90.00
_cell.angle_beta   90.00
_cell.angle_gamma   90.00
#
_symmetry.space_group_name_H-M   'P 1'
#
loop_
_entity.id
_entity.type
_entity.pdbx_description
1 polymer ?
#
loop_
_entity_poly.entity_id
_entity_poly.type
_entity_poly.pdbx_seq_one_letter_code
_entity_poly.pdbx_strand_id
1 'polypeptide(L)' 'MNNIDRRNRLGDEPFSFRVTKDNTVFLDYYGRQVKILKGTEAEKFLKRINAAENSTEEQIVMAKITGNFKRGNERKN' A
#
# COMPACT_ATOMS: atom_id res chain seq x y z
N MET A 1 14.91 -13.59 2.63
CA MET A 1 14.01 -12.42 2.54
C MET A 1 14.43 -11.55 1.37
N ASN A 2 13.61 -11.45 0.32
CA ASN A 2 13.89 -10.52 -0.78
C ASN A 2 13.82 -9.08 -0.26
N ASN A 3 14.83 -8.27 -0.57
CA ASN A 3 14.88 -6.85 -0.24
C ASN A 3 13.82 -6.09 -1.10
N ILE A 4 12.55 -6.13 -0.67
CA ILE A 4 11.41 -5.50 -1.38
C ILE A 4 11.50 -3.97 -1.31
N ASP A 5 12.20 -3.44 -0.30
CA ASP A 5 12.48 -2.02 -0.17
C ASP A 5 13.96 -1.76 0.07
N ARG A 6 14.70 -1.57 -1.04
CA ARG A 6 16.15 -1.30 -1.00
C ARG A 6 16.53 -0.01 -0.25
N ARG A 7 15.57 0.86 0.05
CA ARG A 7 15.79 2.15 0.73
C ARG A 7 15.23 2.17 2.15
N ASN A 8 14.66 1.06 2.64
CA ASN A 8 14.02 0.93 3.95
C ASN A 8 13.02 2.05 4.30
N ARG A 9 12.36 2.62 3.29
CA ARG A 9 11.33 3.66 3.42
C ARG A 9 10.01 3.15 4.00
N LEU A 10 9.76 1.84 3.97
CA LEU A 10 8.56 1.20 4.52
C LEU A 10 8.76 0.74 5.97
N GLY A 11 9.98 0.78 6.49
CA GLY A 11 10.28 0.39 7.88
C GLY A 11 9.62 1.31 8.92
N ASP A 12 9.35 2.56 8.56
CA ASP A 12 8.65 3.54 9.40
C ASP A 12 7.12 3.42 9.29
N GLU A 13 6.61 2.41 8.58
CA GLU A 13 5.18 2.20 8.32
C GLU A 13 4.45 3.49 7.83
N PRO A 14 4.96 4.17 6.79
CA PRO A 14 4.48 5.51 6.44
C PRO A 14 3.09 5.53 5.82
N PHE A 15 2.59 4.37 5.37
CA PHE A 15 1.24 4.25 4.84
C PHE A 15 0.23 3.86 5.90
N SER A 16 -0.92 4.50 5.86
CA SER A 16 -2.09 4.10 6.63
C SER A 16 -3.32 4.18 5.76
N PHE A 17 -4.35 3.39 6.07
CA PHE A 17 -5.63 3.49 5.39
C PHE A 17 -6.77 3.49 6.40
N ARG A 18 -7.91 4.04 5.97
CA ARG A 18 -9.18 3.97 6.70
C ARG A 18 -10.30 3.61 5.74
N VAL A 19 -11.24 2.83 6.24
CA VAL A 19 -12.40 2.35 5.48
C VAL A 19 -13.65 2.96 6.08
N THR A 20 -14.52 3.50 5.23
CA THR A 20 -15.82 4.04 5.64
C THR A 20 -16.94 3.03 5.44
N LYS A 21 -18.12 3.33 5.97
CA LYS A 21 -19.31 2.44 5.92
C LYS A 21 -19.78 2.13 4.49
N ASP A 22 -19.52 3.04 3.54
CA ASP A 22 -19.80 2.90 2.12
C ASP A 22 -18.69 2.17 1.34
N ASN A 23 -17.76 1.51 2.04
CA ASN A 23 -16.64 0.78 1.45
C ASN A 23 -15.67 1.66 0.64
N THR A 24 -15.61 2.96 0.96
CA THR A 24 -14.58 3.87 0.44
C THR A 24 -13.32 3.73 1.27
N VAL A 25 -12.17 3.59 0.61
CA VAL A 25 -10.86 3.51 1.26
C VAL A 25 -10.11 4.81 1.04
N PHE A 26 -9.68 5.43 2.12
CA PHE A 26 -8.77 6.57 2.10
C PHE A 26 -7.38 6.09 2.46
N LEU A 27 -6.41 6.39 1.60
CA LEU A 27 -5.02 6.00 1.77
C LEU A 27 -4.17 7.24 2.01
N ASP A 28 -3.42 7.21 3.10
CA ASP A 28 -2.56 8.29 3.56
C ASP A 28 -1.10 7.86 3.51
N TYR A 29 -0.21 8.82 3.27
CA TYR A 29 1.24 8.69 3.35
C TYR A 29 1.77 9.78 4.28
N TYR A 30 2.39 9.39 5.40
CA TYR A 30 2.77 10.30 6.50
C TYR A 30 1.64 11.26 6.89
N GLY A 31 0.43 10.73 7.07
CA GLY A 31 -0.75 11.49 7.46
C GLY A 31 -1.34 12.41 6.38
N ARG A 32 -0.80 12.38 5.15
CA ARG A 32 -1.36 13.11 4.00
C ARG A 32 -2.09 12.16 3.08
N GLN A 33 -3.35 12.45 2.78
CA GLN A 33 -4.13 11.65 1.84
C GLN A 33 -3.55 11.68 0.44
N VAL A 34 -3.16 10.51 -0.05
CA VAL A 34 -2.54 10.32 -1.38
C VAL A 34 -3.46 9.62 -2.37
N LYS A 35 -4.45 8.87 -1.89
CA LYS A 35 -5.40 8.18 -2.78
C LYS A 35 -6.73 7.90 -2.10
N ILE A 36 -7.80 7.89 -2.89
CA ILE A 36 -9.11 7.39 -2.50
C ILE A 36 -9.46 6.25 -3.46
N LEU A 37 -9.89 5.10 -2.93
CA LEU A 37 -10.38 3.96 -3.70
C LEU A 37 -11.87 3.78 -3.42
N LYS A 38 -12.63 3.45 -4.46
CA LYS A 38 -14.09 3.25 -4.41
C LYS A 38 -14.49 2.03 -5.20
N GLY A 39 -15.64 1.45 -4.86
CA GLY A 39 -16.23 0.31 -5.56
C GLY A 39 -15.26 -0.85 -5.71
N THR A 40 -15.15 -1.41 -6.92
CA THR A 40 -14.33 -2.60 -7.20
C THR A 40 -12.85 -2.42 -6.86
N GLU A 41 -12.30 -1.20 -6.96
CA GLU A 41 -10.90 -0.95 -6.62
C GLU A 41 -10.66 -0.96 -5.10
N ALA A 42 -11.62 -0.48 -4.31
CA ALA A 42 -11.60 -0.61 -2.86
C ALA A 42 -11.68 -2.08 -2.44
N GLU A 43 -12.58 -2.87 -3.04
CA GLU A 43 -12.74 -4.30 -2.75
C GLU A 43 -11.46 -5.09 -3.06
N LYS A 44 -10.85 -4.85 -4.23
CA LYS A 44 -9.58 -5.49 -4.60
C LYS A 44 -8.45 -5.13 -3.63
N PHE A 45 -8.40 -3.87 -3.19
CA PHE A 45 -7.42 -3.43 -2.20
C PHE A 45 -7.62 -4.13 -0.86
N LEU A 46 -8.85 -4.15 -0.34
CA LEU A 46 -9.16 -4.80 0.94
C LEU A 46 -8.87 -6.29 0.92
N LYS A 47 -9.16 -6.98 -0.19
CA LYS A 47 -8.77 -8.40 -0.36
C LYS A 47 -7.26 -8.62 -0.27
N ARG A 48 -6.45 -7.70 -0.79
CA ARG A 48 -4.98 -7.79 -0.73
C ARG A 48 -4.44 -7.46 0.64
N ILE A 49 -5.02 -6.47 1.33
CA ILE A 49 -4.64 -6.14 2.72
C ILE A 49 -4.99 -7.29 3.66
N ASN A 50 -6.20 -7.86 3.55
CA ASN A 50 -6.61 -8.99 4.39
C ASN A 50 -5.77 -10.26 4.15
N ALA A 51 -5.09 -10.36 3.00
CA ALA A 51 -4.21 -11.46 2.68
C ALA A 51 -2.75 -11.19 3.07
N ALA A 52 -2.42 -10.00 3.57
CA ALA A 52 -1.08 -9.69 4.06
C ALA A 52 -0.84 -10.37 5.40
N GLU A 53 0.31 -11.01 5.56
CA GLU A 53 0.64 -11.78 6.77
C GLU A 53 1.29 -10.91 7.85
N ASN A 54 1.76 -9.72 7.50
CA ASN A 54 2.48 -8.81 8.39
C ASN A 54 2.40 -7.35 7.91
N SER A 55 2.77 -6.41 8.78
CA SER A 55 2.71 -4.97 8.47
C SER A 55 3.58 -4.58 7.28
N THR A 56 4.71 -5.25 7.05
CA THR A 56 5.58 -4.97 5.89
C THR A 56 4.85 -5.26 4.57
N GLU A 57 4.08 -6.36 4.50
CA GLU A 57 3.28 -6.70 3.33
C GLU A 57 2.14 -5.71 3.11
N GLU A 58 1.47 -5.26 4.17
CA GLU A 58 0.45 -4.20 4.09
C GLU A 58 1.03 -2.91 3.49
N GLN A 59 2.20 -2.48 4.00
CA GLN A 59 2.94 -1.32 3.49
C GLN A 59 3.27 -1.49 1.99
N ILE A 60 3.68 -2.68 1.57
CA ILE A 60 3.96 -2.97 0.15
C ILE A 60 2.69 -2.88 -0.71
N VAL A 61 1.56 -3.41 -0.23
CA VAL A 61 0.26 -3.33 -0.94
C VAL A 61 -0.15 -1.86 -1.12
N MET A 62 -0.07 -1.07 -0.05
CA MET A 62 -0.36 0.36 -0.06
C MET A 62 0.58 1.14 -1.00
N ALA A 63 1.88 0.89 -0.91
CA ALA A 63 2.88 1.52 -1.77
C ALA A 63 2.65 1.19 -3.26
N LYS A 64 2.30 -0.06 -3.59
CA LYS A 64 2.01 -0.47 -4.98
C LYS A 64 0.78 0.23 -5.55
N ILE A 65 -0.27 0.43 -4.76
CA ILE A 65 -1.52 1.03 -5.26
C ILE A 65 -1.42 2.54 -5.46
N THR A 66 -0.53 3.24 -4.75
CA THR A 66 -0.22 4.65 -5.04
C THR A 66 0.53 4.84 -6.36
N GLY A 67 1.21 3.81 -6.86
CA GLY A 67 1.99 3.86 -8.10
C GLY A 67 3.35 4.55 -7.99
N ASN A 68 3.62 5.23 -6.87
CA ASN A 68 4.86 5.99 -6.65
C ASN A 68 6.06 5.10 -6.28
N PHE A 69 5.83 3.85 -5.88
CA PHE A 69 6.87 2.93 -5.38
C PHE A 69 7.21 1.82 -6.39
N LYS A 70 6.65 1.87 -7.60
CA LYS A 70 6.87 0.85 -8.65
C LYS A 70 8.27 0.87 -9.26
N ARG A 71 8.93 2.04 -9.27
CA ARG A 71 10.16 2.30 -10.05
C ARG A 71 11.44 1.65 -9.50
N GLY A 72 11.39 1.05 -8.30
CA GLY A 72 12.55 0.37 -7.68
C GLY A 72 12.67 -1.13 -7.99
N ASN A 73 11.64 -1.74 -8.58
CA ASN A 73 11.59 -3.18 -8.88
C ASN A 73 11.98 -3.53 -10.32
N GLU A 74 12.55 -2.58 -11.06
CA GLU A 74 13.12 -2.86 -12.38
C GLU A 74 14.32 -3.79 -12.17
N ARG A 75 14.13 -5.05 -12.59
CA ARG A 75 15.17 -6.09 -12.61
C ARG A 75 16.33 -5.55 -13.44
N LYS A 76 17.49 -5.32 -12.81
CA LYS A 76 18.75 -5.38 -13.55
C LYS A 76 18.90 -6.85 -13.93
N ASN A 77 18.81 -7.13 -15.23
CA ASN A 77 19.33 -8.38 -15.82
C ASN A 77 20.82 -8.53 -15.47
#